data_AF-A0A4D9DE39-F1
#
_entry.id   AF-A0A4D9DE39-F1
#
_cell.length_a   1.000
_cell.length_b   1.000
_cell.length_c   1.000
_cell.angle_alpha   90.00
_cell.angle_beta   90.00
_cell.angle_gamma   90.00
#
_symmetry.space_group_name_H-M   'P 1'
#
loop_
_entity.id
_entity.type
_entity.pdbx_description
1 polymer ?
#
loop_
_entity_poly.entity_id
_entity_poly.type
_entity_poly.pdbx_seq_one_letter_code
_entity_poly.pdbx_strand_id
1 'polypeptide(L)'
;MEGDKHKEALYLFKAGHWNQCHKLIIRHLASDAIINENYNYLKGFLEDLSPPERSTLIQDWDTAGLVYLDYIRVIEMLDRIQQLDCSAYELERLHTKVTSLCNRIEQIQCHNAKDRLAQSDMAKRVANLLRVVLSLQHSPEPASDSTPDVQRVPLRLLAPHIGRLPMPEDYALEELRSLTQSYLRELTVVTQ
;
A
#
# COMPACT_ATOMS: atom_id res chain seq x y z
N MET A 1 -19.83 -19.79 -1.64
CA MET A 1 -19.69 -19.73 -0.17
C MET A 1 -19.35 -18.33 0.37
N GLU A 2 -18.85 -17.37 -0.44
CA GLU A 2 -18.54 -15.99 0.02
C GLU A 2 -19.75 -15.18 0.50
N GLY A 3 -20.93 -15.39 -0.08
CA GLY A 3 -22.15 -14.69 0.33
C GLY A 3 -22.60 -14.97 1.77
N ASP A 4 -22.13 -16.07 2.38
CA ASP A 4 -22.46 -16.43 3.76
C ASP A 4 -21.61 -15.62 4.75
N LYS A 5 -20.29 -15.57 4.51
CA LYS A 5 -19.34 -14.80 5.33
C LYS A 5 -19.60 -13.30 5.30
N HIS A 6 -20.05 -12.77 4.15
CA HIS A 6 -20.51 -11.39 4.04
C HIS A 6 -21.69 -11.09 4.97
N LYS A 7 -22.74 -11.91 4.90
CA LYS A 7 -23.96 -11.72 5.72
C LYS A 7 -23.64 -11.89 7.20
N GLU A 8 -22.81 -12.86 7.54
CA GLU A 8 -22.31 -13.08 8.89
C GLU A 8 -21.61 -11.83 9.44
N ALA A 9 -20.68 -11.24 8.68
CA ALA A 9 -20.01 -9.98 9.06
C ALA A 9 -21.01 -8.86 9.30
N LEU A 10 -21.98 -8.70 8.40
CA LEU A 10 -23.02 -7.67 8.50
C LEU A 10 -23.91 -7.85 9.73
N TYR A 11 -24.30 -9.08 10.05
CA TYR A 11 -25.10 -9.37 11.25
C TYR A 11 -24.30 -9.17 12.53
N LEU A 12 -23.04 -9.60 12.57
CA LEU A 12 -22.15 -9.35 13.71
C LEU A 12 -21.95 -7.85 13.96
N PHE A 13 -21.78 -7.08 12.89
CA PHE A 13 -21.69 -5.61 12.97
C PHE A 13 -22.97 -5.01 13.56
N LYS A 14 -24.14 -5.37 13.02
CA LYS A 14 -25.45 -4.88 13.50
C LYS A 14 -25.75 -5.28 14.94
N ALA A 15 -25.24 -6.42 15.39
CA ALA A 15 -25.36 -6.89 16.77
C ALA A 15 -24.36 -6.21 17.73
N GLY A 16 -23.48 -5.33 17.25
CA GLY A 16 -22.47 -4.64 18.07
C GLY A 16 -21.25 -5.51 18.42
N HIS A 17 -21.11 -6.68 17.80
CA HIS A 17 -19.98 -7.58 18.01
C HIS A 17 -18.77 -7.19 17.15
N TRP A 18 -18.21 -5.99 17.37
CA TRP A 18 -17.16 -5.40 16.52
C TRP A 18 -15.89 -6.25 16.43
N ASN A 19 -15.42 -6.80 17.55
CA ASN A 19 -14.25 -7.68 17.58
C ASN A 19 -14.41 -8.94 16.71
N GLN A 20 -15.59 -9.58 16.80
CA GLN A 20 -15.86 -10.79 16.02
C GLN A 20 -16.05 -10.45 14.54
N CYS A 21 -16.73 -9.34 14.25
CA CYS A 21 -16.88 -8.81 12.90
C CYS A 21 -15.51 -8.53 12.27
N HIS A 22 -14.65 -7.77 12.94
CA HIS A 22 -13.29 -7.46 12.50
C HIS A 22 -12.49 -8.73 12.23
N LYS A 23 -12.46 -9.68 13.17
CA LYS A 23 -11.75 -10.95 13.01
C LYS A 23 -12.23 -11.74 11.80
N LEU A 24 -13.54 -11.75 11.55
CA LEU A 24 -14.13 -12.43 10.39
C LEU A 24 -13.72 -11.74 9.08
N ILE A 25 -13.78 -10.40 9.04
CA ILE A 25 -13.35 -9.60 7.88
C ILE A 25 -11.88 -9.88 7.56
N ILE A 26 -10.99 -9.75 8.54
CA ILE A 26 -9.55 -9.93 8.33
C ILE A 26 -9.21 -11.36 7.88
N ARG A 27 -9.86 -12.37 8.46
CA ARG A 27 -9.54 -13.78 8.16
C ARG A 27 -10.13 -14.31 6.86
N HIS A 28 -11.25 -13.77 6.41
CA HIS A 28 -12.04 -14.39 5.34
C HIS A 28 -12.44 -13.46 4.22
N LEU A 29 -12.44 -12.14 4.42
CA LEU A 29 -12.90 -11.18 3.41
C LEU A 29 -11.77 -10.31 2.87
N ALA A 30 -10.78 -9.96 3.70
CA ALA A 30 -9.72 -9.04 3.34
C ALA A 30 -8.88 -9.57 2.17
N SER A 31 -8.31 -10.77 2.29
CA SER A 31 -7.44 -11.35 1.26
C SER A 31 -8.13 -11.51 -0.09
N ASP A 32 -9.38 -12.01 -0.10
CA ASP A 32 -10.16 -12.16 -1.33
C ASP A 32 -10.52 -10.79 -1.95
N ALA A 33 -10.85 -9.78 -1.14
CA ALA A 33 -11.13 -8.44 -1.65
C ALA A 33 -9.88 -7.76 -2.22
N ILE A 34 -8.70 -7.97 -1.62
CA ILE A 34 -7.44 -7.41 -2.11
C ILE A 34 -7.05 -8.05 -3.44
N ILE A 35 -7.07 -9.38 -3.53
CA ILE A 35 -6.69 -10.12 -4.73
C ILE A 35 -7.62 -9.80 -5.91
N ASN A 36 -8.92 -9.65 -5.65
CA ASN A 36 -9.91 -9.32 -6.67
C ASN A 36 -10.10 -7.81 -6.90
N GLU A 37 -9.26 -6.97 -6.28
CA GLU A 37 -9.33 -5.51 -6.35
C GLU A 37 -10.69 -4.91 -5.96
N ASN A 38 -11.48 -5.63 -5.15
CA ASN A 38 -12.78 -5.19 -4.67
C ASN A 38 -12.64 -4.30 -3.43
N TYR A 39 -11.93 -3.17 -3.59
CA TYR A 39 -11.57 -2.28 -2.49
C TYR A 39 -12.78 -1.59 -1.88
N ASN A 40 -13.76 -1.19 -2.69
CA ASN A 40 -14.99 -0.54 -2.21
C ASN A 40 -15.77 -1.43 -1.22
N TYR A 41 -15.83 -2.73 -1.52
CA TYR A 41 -16.48 -3.71 -0.65
C TYR A 41 -15.78 -3.82 0.71
N LEU A 42 -14.46 -3.98 0.72
CA LEU A 42 -13.69 -4.08 1.95
C LEU A 42 -13.71 -2.76 2.74
N LYS A 43 -13.61 -1.63 2.02
CA LYS A 43 -13.65 -0.29 2.58
C LYS A 43 -14.92 -0.03 3.37
N GLY A 44 -16.10 -0.38 2.84
CA GLY A 44 -17.37 -0.14 3.54
C GLY A 44 -17.38 -0.74 4.95
N PHE A 45 -16.95 -2.00 5.10
CA PHE A 45 -16.84 -2.62 6.42
C PHE A 45 -15.81 -1.96 7.33
N LEU A 46 -14.63 -1.63 6.80
CA LEU A 46 -13.56 -1.04 7.59
C LEU A 46 -13.86 0.41 7.99
N GLU A 47 -14.52 1.18 7.15
CA GLU A 47 -14.96 2.54 7.46
C GLU A 47 -16.04 2.56 8.54
N ASP A 48 -16.94 1.58 8.54
CA ASP A 48 -17.94 1.42 9.59
C ASP A 48 -17.31 1.05 10.95
N LEU A 49 -16.17 0.37 10.95
CA LEU A 49 -15.42 0.01 12.16
C LEU A 49 -14.39 1.08 12.59
N SER A 50 -14.00 1.98 11.68
CA SER A 50 -12.99 3.01 11.89
C SER A 50 -13.29 4.07 12.96
N PRO A 51 -14.54 4.46 13.28
CA PRO A 51 -14.78 5.52 14.27
C PRO A 51 -14.14 5.19 15.61
N PRO A 52 -13.59 6.18 16.34
CA PRO A 52 -12.86 5.94 17.59
C PRO A 52 -13.74 5.30 18.68
N GLU A 53 -15.05 5.50 18.63
CA GLU A 53 -16.02 4.86 19.52
C GLU A 53 -16.06 3.34 19.38
N ARG A 54 -15.57 2.81 18.24
CA ARG A 54 -15.59 1.38 17.90
C ARG A 54 -14.18 0.82 17.79
N SER A 55 -13.32 1.45 17.01
CA SER A 55 -11.97 0.97 16.71
C SER A 55 -11.10 0.78 17.95
N THR A 56 -11.23 1.64 18.96
CA THR A 56 -10.50 1.53 20.23
C THR A 56 -10.87 0.28 21.05
N LEU A 57 -12.04 -0.30 20.77
CA LEU A 57 -12.55 -1.51 21.42
C LEU A 57 -12.21 -2.77 20.62
N ILE A 58 -11.64 -2.62 19.42
CA ILE A 58 -11.28 -3.70 18.52
C ILE A 58 -9.82 -4.11 18.75
N GLN A 59 -9.60 -5.40 19.01
CA GLN A 59 -8.28 -5.98 19.17
C GLN A 59 -7.50 -5.92 17.85
N ASP A 60 -6.22 -5.56 17.93
CA ASP A 60 -5.30 -5.53 16.79
C ASP A 60 -5.82 -4.68 15.61
N TRP A 61 -6.66 -3.67 15.89
CA TRP A 61 -7.19 -2.78 14.85
C TRP A 61 -6.06 -2.09 14.08
N ASP A 62 -5.07 -1.53 14.78
CA ASP A 62 -3.99 -0.73 14.18
C ASP A 62 -3.02 -1.55 13.32
N THR A 63 -2.85 -2.84 13.64
CA THR A 63 -1.94 -3.78 12.98
C THR A 63 -2.61 -4.64 11.90
N ALA A 64 -3.95 -4.62 11.82
CA ALA A 64 -4.71 -5.31 10.79
C ALA A 64 -5.72 -4.40 10.09
N GLY A 65 -6.85 -4.10 10.74
CA GLY A 65 -7.99 -3.41 10.10
C GLY A 65 -7.63 -2.04 9.55
N LEU A 66 -6.90 -1.25 10.32
CA LEU A 66 -6.42 0.06 9.91
C LEU A 66 -5.39 -0.05 8.77
N VAL A 67 -4.56 -1.10 8.71
CA VAL A 67 -3.56 -1.27 7.65
C VAL A 67 -4.24 -1.46 6.29
N TYR A 68 -5.26 -2.32 6.22
CA TYR A 68 -6.06 -2.49 5.01
C TYR A 68 -6.80 -1.21 4.61
N LEU A 69 -7.38 -0.50 5.58
CA LEU A 69 -8.10 0.74 5.33
C LEU A 69 -7.17 1.85 4.82
N ASP A 70 -6.00 2.00 5.43
CA ASP A 70 -5.00 2.98 5.01
C ASP A 70 -4.43 2.63 3.63
N TYR A 71 -4.22 1.35 3.33
CA TYR A 71 -3.83 0.89 2.00
C TYR A 71 -4.85 1.31 0.93
N ILE A 72 -6.14 1.04 1.17
CA ILE A 72 -7.21 1.42 0.24
C ILE A 72 -7.25 2.95 0.06
N ARG A 73 -7.19 3.71 1.16
CA ARG A 73 -7.19 5.18 1.11
C ARG A 73 -6.00 5.75 0.34
N VAL A 74 -4.83 5.13 0.45
CA VAL A 74 -3.63 5.54 -0.27
C VAL A 74 -3.75 5.28 -1.77
N ILE A 75 -4.37 4.17 -2.17
CA ILE A 75 -4.70 3.92 -3.59
C ILE A 75 -5.65 5.01 -4.12
N GLU A 76 -6.75 5.27 -3.40
CA GLU A 76 -7.71 6.31 -3.80
C GLU A 76 -7.10 7.71 -3.85
N MET A 77 -6.16 8.01 -2.94
CA MET A 77 -5.42 9.27 -2.97
C MET A 77 -4.53 9.38 -4.21
N LEU A 78 -3.88 8.29 -4.61
CA LEU A 78 -3.08 8.28 -5.85
C LEU A 78 -3.97 8.51 -7.07
N ASP A 79 -5.09 7.80 -7.19
CA ASP A 79 -5.99 7.94 -8.33
C ASP A 79 -6.48 9.39 -8.48
N ARG A 80 -6.71 10.08 -7.36
CA ARG A 80 -7.05 11.52 -7.36
C ARG A 80 -5.87 12.39 -7.82
N ILE A 81 -4.66 12.11 -7.35
CA ILE A 81 -3.43 12.85 -7.72
C ILE A 81 -3.07 12.67 -9.20
N GLN A 82 -3.38 11.52 -9.80
CA GLN A 82 -3.18 11.31 -11.23
C GLN A 82 -4.20 12.07 -12.10
N GLN A 83 -5.36 12.42 -11.54
CA GLN A 83 -6.44 13.10 -12.27
C GLN A 83 -6.45 14.62 -12.09
N LEU A 84 -5.82 15.14 -11.04
CA LEU A 84 -5.82 16.56 -10.66
C LEU A 84 -4.38 17.02 -10.45
N ASP A 85 -4.04 18.22 -10.91
CA ASP A 85 -2.77 18.87 -10.57
C ASP A 85 -2.67 18.98 -9.03
N CYS A 86 -1.81 18.16 -8.43
CA CYS A 86 -1.73 18.04 -6.97
C CYS A 86 -0.76 19.06 -6.38
N SER A 87 -1.11 19.55 -5.19
CA SER A 87 -0.21 20.44 -4.45
C SER A 87 0.98 19.67 -3.86
N ALA A 88 2.14 20.34 -3.71
CA ALA A 88 3.31 19.74 -3.07
C ALA A 88 3.02 19.22 -1.64
N TYR A 89 2.09 19.87 -0.92
CA TYR A 89 1.62 19.44 0.39
C TYR A 89 0.88 18.10 0.36
N GLU A 90 0.00 17.88 -0.62
CA GLU A 90 -0.72 16.62 -0.77
C GLU A 90 0.20 15.47 -1.14
N LEU A 91 1.20 15.77 -1.97
CA LEU A 91 2.23 14.81 -2.36
C LEU A 91 3.10 14.38 -1.17
N GLU A 92 3.53 15.33 -0.33
CA GLU A 92 4.29 15.03 0.90
C GLU A 92 3.44 14.23 1.91
N ARG A 93 2.14 14.55 2.02
CA ARG A 93 1.20 13.78 2.84
C ARG A 93 1.05 12.35 2.32
N LEU A 94 1.00 12.16 1.00
CA LEU A 94 0.95 10.84 0.38
C LEU A 94 2.26 10.08 0.62
N HIS A 95 3.41 10.72 0.44
CA HIS A 95 4.73 10.13 0.72
C HIS A 95 4.82 9.59 2.14
N THR A 96 4.44 10.40 3.14
CA THR A 96 4.43 9.97 4.56
C THR A 96 3.53 8.75 4.78
N LYS A 97 2.34 8.72 4.16
CA LYS A 97 1.39 7.61 4.30
C LYS A 97 1.91 6.31 3.65
N VAL A 98 2.46 6.41 2.43
CA VAL A 98 3.03 5.27 1.70
C VAL A 98 4.21 4.68 2.48
N THR A 99 5.12 5.52 2.96
CA THR A 99 6.28 5.10 3.77
C THR A 99 5.86 4.42 5.08
N SER A 100 4.84 4.94 5.76
CA SER A 100 4.28 4.31 6.95
C SER A 100 3.66 2.93 6.64
N LEU A 101 2.93 2.81 5.52
CA LEU A 101 2.33 1.56 5.08
C LEU A 101 3.38 0.48 4.75
N CYS A 102 4.51 0.83 4.15
CA CYS A 102 5.58 -0.13 3.88
C CYS A 102 5.97 -0.94 5.12
N ASN A 103 6.05 -0.27 6.28
CA ASN A 103 6.45 -0.90 7.53
C ASN A 103 5.32 -1.72 8.18
N ARG A 104 4.07 -1.33 7.94
CA ARG A 104 2.90 -1.93 8.60
C ARG A 104 2.37 -3.15 7.85
N ILE A 105 2.53 -3.19 6.52
CA ILE A 105 2.12 -4.34 5.71
C ILE A 105 2.87 -5.61 6.14
N GLU A 106 4.15 -5.50 6.48
CA GLU A 106 4.96 -6.63 7.00
C GLU A 106 4.37 -7.24 8.28
N GLN A 107 3.73 -6.42 9.11
CA GLN A 107 3.21 -6.84 10.42
C GLN A 107 1.86 -7.57 10.34
N ILE A 108 1.23 -7.61 9.17
CA ILE A 108 -0.06 -8.30 8.97
C ILE A 108 0.13 -9.81 9.17
N GLN A 109 -0.64 -10.39 10.10
CA GLN A 109 -0.61 -11.83 10.34
C GLN A 109 -1.24 -12.61 9.18
N CYS A 110 -0.42 -13.43 8.51
CA CYS A 110 -0.87 -14.33 7.44
C CYS A 110 -1.16 -15.73 7.99
N HIS A 111 -2.41 -16.18 7.88
CA HIS A 111 -2.86 -17.48 8.39
C HIS A 111 -2.86 -18.56 7.30
N ASN A 112 -2.98 -18.16 6.03
CA ASN A 112 -3.04 -19.07 4.89
C ASN A 112 -2.25 -18.52 3.68
N ALA A 113 -2.21 -19.30 2.59
CA ALA A 113 -1.49 -18.91 1.38
C ALA A 113 -2.12 -17.72 0.65
N LYS A 114 -3.46 -17.57 0.69
CA LYS A 114 -4.15 -16.40 0.12
C LYS A 114 -3.77 -15.11 0.86
N ASP A 115 -3.65 -15.16 2.18
CA ASP A 115 -3.24 -13.99 2.97
C ASP A 115 -1.83 -13.53 2.57
N ARG A 116 -0.90 -14.48 2.40
CA ARG A 116 0.46 -14.17 1.92
C ARG A 116 0.47 -13.60 0.51
N LEU A 117 -0.38 -14.12 -0.38
CA LEU A 117 -0.54 -13.58 -1.72
C LEU A 117 -1.05 -12.14 -1.68
N ALA A 118 -2.13 -11.87 -0.94
CA ALA A 118 -2.68 -10.54 -0.76
C ALA A 118 -1.65 -9.57 -0.15
N GLN A 119 -0.91 -9.99 0.88
CA GLN A 119 0.15 -9.20 1.50
C GLN A 119 1.26 -8.87 0.49
N SER A 120 1.67 -9.84 -0.33
CA SER A 120 2.67 -9.64 -1.39
C SER A 120 2.19 -8.66 -2.46
N ASP A 121 0.92 -8.75 -2.87
CA ASP A 121 0.33 -7.86 -3.87
C ASP A 121 0.21 -6.44 -3.33
N MET A 122 -0.20 -6.28 -2.05
CA MET A 122 -0.16 -5.00 -1.36
C MET A 122 1.25 -4.43 -1.33
N ALA A 123 2.24 -5.25 -0.96
CA ALA A 123 3.63 -4.84 -0.88
C ALA A 123 4.19 -4.34 -2.22
N LYS A 124 3.98 -5.10 -3.30
CA LYS A 124 4.38 -4.69 -4.67
C LYS A 124 3.71 -3.39 -5.08
N ARG A 125 2.40 -3.25 -4.82
CA ARG A 125 1.65 -2.05 -5.18
C ARG A 125 2.19 -0.85 -4.40
N VAL A 126 2.38 -0.96 -3.09
CA VAL A 126 2.93 0.14 -2.27
C VAL A 126 4.36 0.53 -2.69
N ALA A 127 5.21 -0.42 -3.07
CA ALA A 127 6.52 -0.11 -3.64
C ALA A 127 6.39 0.73 -4.92
N ASN A 128 5.49 0.35 -5.82
CA ASN A 128 5.22 1.12 -7.03
C ASN A 128 4.64 2.51 -6.72
N LEU A 129 3.74 2.62 -5.74
CA LEU A 129 3.22 3.91 -5.28
C LEU A 129 4.35 4.81 -4.78
N LEU A 130 5.28 4.27 -3.99
CA LEU A 130 6.42 5.03 -3.49
C LEU A 130 7.29 5.54 -4.63
N ARG A 131 7.53 4.72 -5.67
CA ARG A 131 8.24 5.16 -6.88
C ARG A 131 7.52 6.33 -7.55
N VAL A 132 6.22 6.20 -7.80
CA VAL A 132 5.43 7.25 -8.47
C VAL A 132 5.46 8.55 -7.66
N VAL A 133 5.27 8.47 -6.35
CA VAL A 133 5.31 9.65 -5.47
C VAL A 133 6.67 10.33 -5.53
N LEU A 134 7.77 9.57 -5.43
CA LEU A 134 9.11 10.12 -5.53
C LEU A 134 9.38 10.70 -6.93
N SER A 135 8.91 10.07 -8.00
CA SER A 135 9.02 10.61 -9.37
C SER A 135 8.34 11.96 -9.50
N LEU A 136 7.13 12.11 -8.94
CA LEU A 136 6.38 13.36 -8.95
C LEU A 136 7.06 14.45 -8.11
N GLN A 137 7.69 14.09 -6.98
CA GLN A 137 8.41 15.03 -6.11
C GLN A 137 9.72 15.54 -6.74
N HIS A 138 10.40 14.70 -7.52
CA HIS A 138 11.70 15.00 -8.12
C HIS A 138 11.61 15.29 -9.63
N SER A 139 10.41 15.53 -10.16
CA SER A 139 10.24 15.97 -11.54
C SER A 139 10.97 17.31 -11.72
N PRO A 140 11.97 17.39 -12.61
CA PRO A 140 12.69 18.64 -12.81
C PRO A 140 11.75 19.72 -13.37
N GLU A 141 11.96 20.97 -12.96
CA GLU A 141 11.40 22.13 -13.67
C GLU A 141 11.70 22.03 -15.18
N PRO A 142 10.83 22.56 -16.07
CA PRO A 142 11.04 22.49 -17.51
C PRO A 142 12.16 23.43 -17.93
N ALA A 143 13.42 23.00 -17.77
CA ALA A 143 14.57 23.64 -18.38
C ALA A 143 14.96 22.84 -19.62
N SER A 144 14.58 23.40 -20.78
CA SER A 144 15.06 23.20 -22.16
C SER A 144 15.55 21.80 -22.59
N ASP A 145 14.89 21.29 -23.64
CA ASP A 145 15.43 20.44 -24.69
C ASP A 145 16.40 19.34 -24.24
N SER A 146 15.88 18.33 -23.55
CA SER A 146 16.46 17.00 -23.51
C SER A 146 15.36 15.99 -23.20
N THR A 147 15.36 14.88 -23.93
CA THR A 147 14.37 13.79 -23.89
C THR A 147 13.96 13.39 -22.46
N PRO A 148 12.66 13.14 -22.21
CA PRO A 148 12.15 12.83 -20.87
C PRO A 148 12.62 11.43 -20.45
N ASP A 149 13.74 11.36 -19.75
CA ASP A 149 14.20 10.11 -19.16
C ASP A 149 13.45 9.88 -17.84
N VAL A 150 12.49 8.95 -17.88
CA VAL A 150 11.60 8.53 -16.78
C VAL A 150 12.36 7.92 -15.59
N GLN A 151 13.71 7.89 -15.62
CA GLN A 151 14.56 7.08 -14.75
C GLN A 151 15.32 7.85 -13.66
N ARG A 152 14.93 9.08 -13.31
CA ARG A 152 15.67 9.90 -12.32
C ARG A 152 15.09 9.91 -10.90
N VAL A 153 14.40 8.87 -10.46
CA VAL A 153 14.18 8.72 -9.01
C VAL A 153 15.48 8.21 -8.40
N PRO A 154 16.10 8.92 -7.44
CA PRO A 154 17.28 8.41 -6.75
C PRO A 154 16.88 7.13 -6.02
N LEU A 155 17.27 5.98 -6.57
CA LEU A 155 16.89 4.66 -6.06
C LEU A 155 17.43 4.39 -4.65
N ARG A 156 18.39 5.20 -4.18
CA ARG A 156 18.81 5.30 -2.78
C ARG A 156 17.68 5.66 -1.81
N LEU A 157 16.71 6.45 -2.25
CA LEU A 157 15.52 6.81 -1.47
C LEU A 157 14.52 5.65 -1.37
N LEU A 158 14.52 4.75 -2.36
CA LEU A 158 13.63 3.59 -2.42
C LEU A 158 14.18 2.38 -1.66
N ALA A 159 15.50 2.18 -1.66
CA ALA A 159 16.15 1.00 -1.10
C ALA A 159 15.79 0.68 0.37
N PRO A 160 15.70 1.66 1.31
CA PRO A 160 15.32 1.40 2.69
C PRO A 160 13.88 0.89 2.86
N HIS A 161 13.00 1.15 1.89
CA HIS A 161 11.59 0.77 1.94
C HIS A 161 11.34 -0.56 1.22
N ILE A 162 12.00 -0.81 0.09
CA ILE A 162 11.88 -2.05 -0.67
C ILE A 162 12.33 -3.26 0.16
N GLY A 163 13.45 -3.13 0.88
CA GLY A 163 13.97 -4.24 1.71
C GLY A 163 13.10 -4.62 2.91
N ARG A 164 12.11 -3.81 3.28
CA ARG A 164 11.21 -4.04 4.42
C ARG A 164 9.86 -4.61 4.02
N LEU A 165 9.58 -4.65 2.72
CA LEU A 165 8.31 -5.14 2.21
C LEU A 165 8.36 -6.67 2.11
N PRO A 166 7.29 -7.39 2.50
CA PRO A 166 7.21 -8.84 2.41
C PRO A 166 7.01 -9.27 0.94
N MET A 167 8.05 -9.11 0.14
CA MET A 167 8.05 -9.42 -1.28
C MET A 167 8.41 -10.89 -1.53
N PRO A 168 7.86 -11.52 -2.57
CA PRO A 168 8.37 -12.79 -3.08
C PRO A 168 9.84 -12.67 -3.49
N GLU A 169 10.61 -13.74 -3.32
CA GLU A 169 12.06 -13.75 -3.58
C GLU A 169 12.41 -13.30 -5.00
N ASP A 170 11.69 -13.81 -6.01
CA ASP A 170 11.90 -13.43 -7.41
C ASP A 170 11.74 -11.93 -7.65
N TYR A 171 10.73 -11.34 -7.00
CA TYR A 171 10.44 -9.91 -7.13
C TYR A 171 11.49 -9.08 -6.38
N ALA A 172 11.88 -9.47 -5.17
CA ALA A 172 12.94 -8.81 -4.42
C ALA A 172 14.28 -8.83 -5.18
N LEU A 173 14.60 -9.92 -5.87
CA LEU A 173 15.80 -10.05 -6.70
C LEU A 173 15.74 -9.17 -7.95
N GLU A 174 14.60 -9.09 -8.62
CA GLU A 174 14.38 -8.18 -9.75
C GLU A 174 14.55 -6.72 -9.34
N GLU A 175 14.01 -6.35 -8.17
CA GLU A 175 14.16 -5.02 -7.60
C GLU A 175 15.63 -4.71 -7.27
N LEU A 176 16.33 -5.65 -6.62
CA LEU A 176 17.75 -5.49 -6.30
C LEU A 176 18.60 -5.34 -7.56
N ARG A 177 18.30 -6.11 -8.62
CA ARG A 177 18.98 -5.98 -9.92
C ARG A 177 18.74 -4.60 -10.52
N SER A 178 17.50 -4.13 -10.51
CA SER A 178 17.13 -2.81 -11.02
C SER A 178 17.82 -1.68 -10.24
N LEU A 179 17.85 -1.78 -8.91
CA LEU A 179 18.58 -0.87 -8.01
C LEU A 179 20.09 -0.84 -8.35
N THR A 180 20.70 -2.02 -8.51
CA THR A 180 22.14 -2.15 -8.79
C THR A 180 22.49 -1.56 -10.14
N GLN A 181 21.70 -1.85 -11.19
CA GLN A 181 21.93 -1.32 -12.53
C GLN A 181 21.83 0.21 -12.57
N SER A 182 20.86 0.80 -11.87
CA SER A 182 20.74 2.24 -11.83
C SER A 182 21.86 2.90 -11.03
N TYR A 183 22.28 2.30 -9.91
CA TYR A 183 23.41 2.81 -9.14
C TYR A 183 24.70 2.81 -9.96
N LEU A 184 24.93 1.75 -10.74
CA LEU A 184 26.06 1.70 -11.68
C LEU A 184 25.97 2.78 -12.75
N ARG A 185 24.78 3.05 -13.31
CA ARG A 185 24.57 4.15 -14.27
C ARG A 185 24.89 5.51 -13.66
N GLU A 186 24.40 5.79 -12.45
CA GLU A 186 24.72 7.03 -11.73
C GLU A 186 26.23 7.21 -11.55
N LEU A 187 26.94 6.16 -11.14
CA LEU A 187 28.40 6.23 -10.98
C LEU A 187 29.11 6.52 -12.31
N THR A 188 28.67 5.92 -13.41
CA THR A 188 29.29 6.14 -14.73
C THR A 188 29.09 7.56 -15.28
N VAL A 189 27.98 8.22 -14.93
CA VAL A 189 27.69 9.61 -15.33
C VAL A 189 28.51 10.63 -14.54
N VAL A 190 28.88 10.33 -13.28
CA VAL A 190 29.72 11.21 -12.43
C VAL A 190 31.21 11.20 -12.86
N THR A 191 31.62 10.24 -13.69
CA THR A 191 33.01 10.07 -14.15
C THR A 191 33.35 10.73 -15.50
N GLN A 192 32.49 11.60 -16.05
CA GLN A 192 32.77 12.44 -17.23
C GLN A 192 32.74 13.92 -16.87
#